data_AF-A0A2N2Q5E2-F1
#
_entry.id   AF-A0A2N2Q5E2-F1
#
_cell.length_a   1.000
_cell.length_b   1.000
_cell.length_c   1.000
_cell.angle_alpha   90.00
_cell.angle_beta   90.00
_cell.angle_gamma   90.00
#
_symmetry.space_group_name_H-M   'P 1'
#
loop_
_entity.id
_entity.type
_entity.pdbx_description
1 polymer ?
#
loop_
_entity_poly.entity_id
_entity_poly.type
_entity_poly.pdbx_seq_one_letter_code
_entity_poly.pdbx_strand_id
1 'polypeptide(L)'
;MSQDNYENKKPDSLIQTILAVASVSLLLLGIVGIAHEIFREGGLLKQLLQNLFGTGESMAGAALLAFIMFFFWRWLNSAPDGQTTRRGDIPMYAMMAIGAFFLYRLITTGSL
;
A
#
# COMPACT_ATOMS: atom_id res chain seq x y z
N MET A 1 40.62 0.27 -27.32
CA MET A 1 40.59 -0.88 -26.38
C MET A 1 39.62 -0.51 -25.28
N SER A 2 38.33 -0.77 -25.48
CA SER A 2 37.26 -0.52 -24.52
C SER A 2 37.36 -1.58 -23.42
N GLN A 3 37.76 -1.17 -22.22
CA GLN A 3 37.64 -2.03 -21.05
C GLN A 3 36.17 -2.05 -20.65
N ASP A 4 35.46 -3.04 -21.16
CA ASP A 4 34.13 -3.38 -20.69
C ASP A 4 34.31 -3.92 -19.26
N ASN A 5 34.04 -3.06 -18.28
CA ASN A 5 33.96 -3.45 -16.89
C ASN A 5 32.80 -4.44 -16.77
N TYR A 6 33.12 -5.73 -16.73
CA TYR A 6 32.17 -6.76 -16.32
C TYR A 6 31.87 -6.56 -14.84
N GLU A 7 31.00 -5.60 -14.56
CA GLU A 7 30.38 -5.41 -13.27
C GLU A 7 29.75 -6.75 -12.89
N ASN A 8 30.30 -7.35 -11.84
CA ASN A 8 29.89 -8.63 -11.30
C ASN A 8 28.43 -8.51 -10.84
N LYS A 9 27.49 -8.73 -11.77
CA LYS A 9 26.08 -8.99 -11.47
C LYS A 9 26.06 -10.29 -10.67
N LYS A 10 26.18 -10.15 -9.35
CA LYS A 10 25.95 -11.25 -8.42
C LYS A 10 24.64 -11.92 -8.85
N PRO A 11 24.61 -13.26 -9.00
CA PRO A 11 23.37 -13.94 -9.31
C PRO A 11 22.35 -13.54 -8.26
N ASP A 12 21.13 -13.21 -8.71
CA ASP A 12 20.01 -12.96 -7.81
C ASP A 12 19.99 -14.09 -6.79
N SER A 13 20.20 -13.71 -5.53
CA SER A 13 20.27 -14.69 -4.46
C SER A 13 18.88 -15.29 -4.31
N LEU A 14 18.78 -16.61 -4.15
CA LEU A 14 17.51 -17.30 -3.87
C LEU A 14 16.74 -16.63 -2.71
N ILE A 15 17.46 -16.03 -1.77
CA ILE A 15 16.90 -15.26 -0.65
C ILE A 15 16.17 -13.99 -1.14
N GLN A 16 16.74 -13.29 -2.13
CA GLN A 16 16.10 -12.12 -2.74
C GLN A 16 14.82 -12.51 -3.47
N THR A 17 14.84 -13.65 -4.18
CA THR A 17 13.63 -14.19 -4.84
C THR A 17 12.55 -14.54 -3.81
N ILE A 18 12.91 -15.21 -2.71
CA ILE A 18 11.97 -15.54 -1.62
C ILE A 18 11.39 -14.27 -0.99
N LEU A 19 12.23 -13.27 -0.71
CA LEU A 19 11.80 -11.97 -0.17
C LEU A 19 10.84 -11.25 -1.13
N ALA A 20 11.13 -11.25 -2.43
CA ALA A 20 10.27 -10.64 -3.43
C ALA A 20 8.88 -11.33 -3.47
N VAL A 21 8.86 -12.67 -3.46
CA VAL A 21 7.61 -13.45 -3.42
C VAL A 21 6.82 -13.17 -2.14
N ALA A 22 7.49 -13.09 -0.99
CA ALA A 22 6.85 -12.76 0.28
C ALA A 22 6.24 -11.35 0.27
N SER A 23 6.97 -10.36 -0.27
CA SER A 23 6.49 -8.98 -0.40
C SER A 23 5.26 -8.88 -1.30
N VAL A 24 5.27 -9.55 -2.45
CA VAL A 24 4.11 -9.60 -3.35
C VAL A 24 2.92 -10.26 -2.68
N SER A 25 3.15 -11.38 -1.98
CA SER A 25 2.09 -12.09 -1.26
C SER A 25 1.45 -11.23 -0.17
N LEU A 26 2.26 -10.52 0.63
CA LEU A 26 1.77 -9.57 1.63
C LEU A 26 0.97 -8.43 0.98
N LEU A 27 1.45 -7.89 -0.14
CA LEU A 27 0.76 -6.81 -0.84
C LEU A 27 -0.63 -7.27 -1.32
N LEU A 28 -0.71 -8.45 -1.94
CA LEU A 28 -1.98 -9.05 -2.36
C LEU A 28 -2.93 -9.26 -1.17
N LEU A 29 -2.41 -9.75 -0.05
CA LEU A 29 -3.19 -9.97 1.16
C LEU A 29 -3.68 -8.64 1.77
N GLY A 30 -2.87 -7.58 1.67
CA GLY A 30 -3.27 -6.23 2.03
C GLY A 30 -4.43 -5.71 1.18
N ILE A 31 -4.39 -5.91 -0.13
CA ILE A 31 -5.50 -5.55 -1.03
C ILE A 31 -6.77 -6.32 -0.67
N VAL A 32 -6.67 -7.65 -0.51
CA VAL A 32 -7.81 -8.51 -0.17
C VAL A 32 -8.39 -8.13 1.20
N GLY A 33 -7.55 -7.86 2.18
CA GLY A 33 -7.97 -7.46 3.52
C GLY A 33 -8.72 -6.11 3.54
N ILE A 34 -8.21 -5.11 2.79
CA ILE A 34 -8.90 -3.82 2.65
C ILE A 34 -10.25 -4.02 1.95
N ALA A 35 -10.28 -4.79 0.86
CA ALA A 35 -11.53 -5.09 0.16
C ALA A 35 -12.53 -5.76 1.12
N HIS A 36 -12.10 -6.78 1.86
CA HIS A 36 -12.92 -7.45 2.85
C HIS A 36 -13.46 -6.48 3.91
N GLU A 37 -12.63 -5.58 4.46
CA GLU A 37 -13.04 -4.59 5.46
C GLU A 37 -14.02 -3.55 4.89
N ILE A 38 -13.95 -3.23 3.60
CA ILE A 38 -14.92 -2.34 2.93
C ILE A 38 -16.26 -3.04 2.70
N PHE A 39 -16.23 -4.32 2.29
CA PHE A 39 -17.44 -5.06 1.93
C PHE A 39 -18.14 -5.72 3.13
N ARG A 40 -17.44 -6.02 4.21
CA ARG A 40 -18.04 -6.62 5.41
C ARG A 40 -19.05 -5.67 6.07
N GLU A 41 -20.12 -6.25 6.60
CA GLU A 41 -21.07 -5.53 7.43
C GLU A 41 -20.41 -5.00 8.71
N GLY A 42 -20.61 -3.71 9.01
CA GLY A 42 -19.96 -3.06 10.15
C GLY A 42 -18.46 -2.78 10.01
N GLY A 43 -17.90 -2.86 8.79
CA GLY A 43 -16.50 -2.52 8.54
C GLY A 43 -16.18 -1.06 8.89
N LEU A 44 -15.02 -0.83 9.51
CA LEU A 44 -14.61 0.50 9.98
C LEU A 44 -14.47 1.50 8.82
N LEU A 45 -13.89 1.07 7.70
CA LEU A 45 -13.76 1.88 6.49
C LEU A 45 -15.12 2.25 5.91
N LYS A 46 -16.04 1.29 5.85
CA LYS A 46 -17.41 1.51 5.37
C LYS A 46 -18.15 2.50 6.26
N GLN A 47 -18.03 2.38 7.57
CA GLN A 47 -18.65 3.29 8.53
C GLN A 47 -18.07 4.71 8.42
N LEU A 48 -16.75 4.83 8.25
CA LEU A 48 -16.10 6.13 8.08
C LEU A 48 -16.54 6.82 6.77
N LEU A 49 -16.65 6.07 5.67
CA LEU A 49 -17.19 6.58 4.41
C LEU A 49 -18.67 6.96 4.53
N GLN A 50 -19.48 6.13 5.18
CA GLN A 50 -20.89 6.46 5.46
C GLN A 50 -21.03 7.73 6.30
N ASN A 51 -20.15 7.94 7.28
CA ASN A 51 -20.16 9.16 8.08
C ASN A 51 -19.73 10.40 7.26
N LEU A 52 -18.79 10.24 6.33
CA LEU A 52 -18.33 11.32 5.45
C LEU A 52 -19.37 11.72 4.39
N PHE A 53 -20.18 10.77 3.92
CA PHE A 53 -21.12 10.98 2.81
C PHE A 53 -22.61 10.97 3.22
N GLY A 54 -22.93 10.53 4.43
CA GLY A 54 -24.31 10.29 4.88
C GLY A 54 -25.02 11.50 5.48
N THR A 55 -24.29 12.54 5.89
CA THR A 55 -24.91 13.81 6.32
C THR A 55 -25.20 14.68 5.08
N GLY A 56 -26.27 15.48 5.12
CA GLY A 56 -26.64 16.41 4.03
C GLY A 56 -25.55 17.42 3.65
N GLU A 57 -24.44 17.46 4.40
CA GLU A 57 -23.19 18.17 4.14
C GLU A 57 -22.20 17.38 3.25
N SER A 58 -22.67 16.44 2.44
CA SER A 58 -21.87 15.59 1.53
C SER A 58 -20.83 16.36 0.69
N MET A 59 -21.06 17.65 0.39
CA MET A 59 -20.09 18.53 -0.26
C MET A 59 -18.82 18.76 0.58
N ALA A 60 -18.95 18.95 1.89
CA ALA A 60 -17.81 19.15 2.78
C ALA A 60 -16.98 17.86 2.92
N GLY A 61 -17.64 16.71 3.05
CA GLY A 61 -16.99 15.39 3.07
C GLY A 61 -16.25 15.09 1.77
N ALA A 62 -16.88 15.36 0.61
CA ALA A 62 -16.25 15.21 -0.70
C ALA A 62 -15.05 16.16 -0.87
N ALA A 63 -15.17 17.43 -0.47
CA ALA A 63 -14.07 18.39 -0.52
C ALA A 63 -12.90 17.98 0.38
N LEU A 64 -13.17 17.47 1.57
CA LEU A 64 -12.15 16.94 2.48
C LEU A 64 -11.43 15.74 1.87
N LEU A 65 -12.18 14.78 1.29
CA LEU A 65 -11.59 13.63 0.60
C LEU A 65 -10.74 14.03 -0.59
N ALA A 66 -11.22 14.97 -1.41
CA ALA A 66 -10.47 15.52 -2.53
C ALA A 66 -9.18 16.22 -2.05
N PHE A 67 -9.25 16.95 -0.93
CA PHE A 67 -8.10 17.62 -0.33
C PHE A 67 -7.06 16.61 0.18
N ILE A 68 -7.48 15.56 0.90
CA ILE A 68 -6.60 14.48 1.34
C ILE A 68 -5.96 13.77 0.15
N MET A 69 -6.75 13.46 -0.88
CA MET A 69 -6.28 12.81 -2.10
C MET A 69 -5.26 13.69 -2.83
N PHE A 70 -5.51 14.99 -2.92
CA PHE A 70 -4.59 15.95 -3.52
C PHE A 70 -3.27 16.04 -2.74
N PHE A 71 -3.34 16.10 -1.41
CA PHE A 71 -2.14 16.10 -0.56
C PHE A 71 -1.34 14.80 -0.70
N PHE A 72 -2.02 13.66 -0.73
CA PHE A 72 -1.39 12.36 -0.93
C PHE A 72 -0.71 12.27 -2.30
N TRP A 73 -1.41 12.67 -3.36
CA TRP A 73 -0.87 12.70 -4.73
C TRP A 73 0.30 13.68 -4.84
N ARG A 74 0.17 14.89 -4.29
CA ARG A 74 1.26 15.88 -4.25
C ARG A 74 2.47 15.30 -3.52
N TRP A 75 2.26 14.71 -2.34
CA TRP A 75 3.34 14.19 -1.53
C TRP A 75 4.09 13.04 -2.21
N LEU A 76 3.38 12.17 -2.92
CA LEU A 76 3.98 11.11 -3.74
C LEU A 76 4.80 11.66 -4.91
N ASN A 77 4.29 12.68 -5.60
CA ASN A 77 4.92 13.20 -6.83
C ASN A 77 5.91 14.35 -6.58
N SER A 78 6.11 14.80 -5.34
CA SER A 78 7.05 15.89 -5.03
C SER A 78 8.51 15.42 -4.91
N ALA A 79 8.86 14.23 -5.42
CA ALA A 79 10.23 13.75 -5.47
C ALA A 79 10.98 14.38 -6.67
N PRO A 80 12.23 14.87 -6.51
CA PRO A 80 13.01 15.42 -7.62
C PRO A 80 13.28 14.35 -8.68
N ASP A 81 13.11 14.72 -9.96
CA ASP A 81 13.42 13.85 -11.10
C ASP A 81 14.86 13.34 -11.02
N GLY A 82 15.03 12.01 -11.10
CA GLY A 82 16.35 11.37 -11.25
C GLY A 82 16.98 10.76 -10.00
N GLN A 83 16.35 10.84 -8.82
CA GLN A 83 16.78 10.05 -7.65
C GLN A 83 15.64 9.16 -7.17
N THR A 84 15.89 7.83 -7.13
CA THR A 84 14.99 6.87 -6.48
C THR A 84 14.91 7.24 -5.00
N THR A 85 13.94 8.08 -4.68
CA THR A 85 13.81 8.65 -3.35
C THR A 85 13.07 7.62 -2.51
N ARG A 86 13.62 7.25 -1.35
CA ARG A 86 13.07 6.32 -0.33
C ARG A 86 11.59 6.53 0.04
N ARG A 87 11.00 7.65 -0.40
CA ARG A 87 9.58 8.02 -0.25
C ARG A 87 8.65 7.27 -1.21
N GLY A 88 9.14 6.88 -2.39
CA GLY A 88 8.38 6.08 -3.36
C GLY A 88 8.01 4.69 -2.83
N ASP A 89 8.79 4.18 -1.88
CA ASP A 89 8.53 2.88 -1.27
C ASP A 89 7.50 2.93 -0.12
N ILE A 90 7.11 4.13 0.35
CA ILE A 90 6.22 4.27 1.51
C ILE A 90 4.85 3.62 1.26
N PRO A 91 4.16 3.84 0.11
CA PRO A 91 2.93 3.11 -0.19
C PRO A 91 3.10 1.60 -0.20
N MET A 92 4.24 1.12 -0.71
CA MET A 92 4.55 -0.31 -0.76
C MET A 92 4.65 -0.90 0.65
N TYR A 93 5.44 -0.27 1.53
CA TYR A 93 5.58 -0.70 2.92
C TYR A 93 4.27 -0.58 3.70
N ALA A 94 3.46 0.46 3.44
CA ALA A 94 2.14 0.61 4.06
C ALA A 94 1.21 -0.56 3.66
N MET A 95 1.17 -0.91 2.38
CA MET A 95 0.37 -2.05 1.91
C MET A 95 0.87 -3.37 2.46
N MET A 96 2.19 -3.57 2.57
CA MET A 96 2.76 -4.75 3.22
C MET A 96 2.40 -4.82 4.71
N ALA A 97 2.39 -3.71 5.44
CA ALA A 97 2.00 -3.67 6.85
C ALA A 97 0.51 -4.03 7.04
N ILE A 98 -0.36 -3.52 6.17
CA ILE A 98 -1.78 -3.88 6.15
C ILE A 98 -1.93 -5.38 5.85
N GLY A 99 -1.23 -5.90 4.84
CA GLY A 99 -1.21 -7.33 4.54
C GLY A 99 -0.71 -8.18 5.71
N ALA A 100 0.34 -7.75 6.40
CA ALA A 100 0.87 -8.45 7.58
C ALA A 100 -0.15 -8.46 8.73
N PHE A 101 -0.88 -7.37 8.95
CA PHE A 101 -1.97 -7.31 9.93
C PHE A 101 -3.08 -8.32 9.60
N PHE A 102 -3.54 -8.36 8.34
CA PHE A 102 -4.57 -9.31 7.94
C PHE A 102 -4.08 -10.76 7.94
N LEU A 103 -2.81 -11.01 7.62
CA LEU A 103 -2.20 -12.33 7.73
C LEU A 103 -2.16 -12.78 9.20
N TYR A 104 -1.73 -11.90 10.11
CA TYR A 104 -1.74 -12.16 11.55
C TYR A 104 -3.16 -12.44 12.06
N ARG A 105 -4.14 -11.61 11.65
CA ARG A 105 -5.56 -11.81 11.98
C ARG A 105 -6.05 -13.16 11.46
N LEU A 106 -5.78 -13.49 10.21
CA LEU A 106 -6.17 -14.76 9.60
C LEU A 106 -5.63 -15.97 10.39
N ILE A 107 -4.36 -15.92 10.81
CA ILE A 107 -3.74 -17.00 11.57
C ILE A 107 -4.31 -17.10 12.99
N THR A 108 -4.62 -15.98 13.63
CA THR A 108 -5.05 -15.94 15.04
C THR A 108 -6.55 -16.10 15.24
N THR A 109 -7.39 -15.56 14.34
CA THR A 109 -8.84 -15.62 14.42
C THR A 109 -9.48 -16.56 13.40
N GLY A 110 -8.72 -17.07 12.42
CA GLY A 110 -9.23 -17.96 11.37
C GLY A 110 -10.05 -17.26 10.29
N SER A 111 -10.13 -15.92 10.33
CA SER A 111 -10.93 -15.11 9.40
C SER A 111 -10.20 -13.82 9.03
N LEU A 112 -10.55 -13.27 7.86
CA LEU A 112 -10.12 -11.93 7.43
C LEU A 112 -10.94 -10.82 8.12
#